data_AF-A0A0Q4JM38-F1
#
_entry.id   AF-A0A0Q4JM38-F1
#
_cell.length_a   1.000
_cell.length_b   1.000
_cell.length_c   1.000
_cell.angle_alpha   90.00
_cell.angle_beta   90.00
_cell.angle_gamma   90.00
#
_symmetry.space_group_name_H-M   'P 1'
#
loop_
_entity.id
_entity.type
_entity.pdbx_description
1 polymer ?
#
loop_
_entity_poly.entity_id
_entity_poly.type
_entity_poly.pdbx_seq_one_letter_code
_entity_poly.pdbx_strand_id
1 'polypeptide(L)'
;MVADDVERRFALHIEVKQPTDRFDPLKRQGQRYRTRALCWAGKAPKTVPAHEQATTILLFSELKRNAFIHEIAEFDVAMTFESVRRVFPTAVPLDSSKI
;
A
#
# COMPACT_ATOMS: atom_id res chain seq x y z
N MET A 1 21.14 6.59 22.79
CA MET A 1 19.88 6.18 23.47
C MET A 1 18.88 5.85 22.37
N VAL A 2 18.78 4.57 22.01
CA VAL A 2 17.75 4.09 21.07
C VAL A 2 16.49 3.99 21.91
N ALA A 3 15.58 4.95 21.75
CA ALA A 3 14.29 4.86 22.41
C ALA A 3 13.61 3.57 21.92
N ASP A 4 13.11 2.78 22.86
CA ASP A 4 12.42 1.52 22.63
C ASP A 4 11.42 1.65 21.48
N ASP A 5 11.71 1.01 20.35
CA ASP A 5 10.83 0.88 19.17
C ASP A 5 9.67 -0.11 19.46
N VAL A 6 9.38 -0.35 20.75
CA VAL A 6 8.63 -1.51 21.23
C VAL A 6 7.12 -1.36 21.09
N GLU A 7 6.53 -0.16 20.93
CA GLU A 7 5.06 -0.08 20.95
C GLU A 7 4.38 0.85 19.94
N ARG A 8 5.10 1.43 18.97
CA ARG A 8 4.42 2.19 17.91
C ARG A 8 3.82 1.26 16.86
N ARG A 9 2.60 0.80 17.13
CA ARG A 9 1.85 -0.04 16.19
C ARG A 9 1.41 0.80 15.00
N PHE A 10 1.74 0.32 13.81
CA PHE A 10 1.54 1.03 12.55
C PHE A 10 0.58 0.25 11.66
N ALA A 11 -0.52 0.89 11.26
CA ALA A 11 -1.52 0.27 10.40
C ALA A 11 -1.19 0.53 8.93
N LEU A 12 -1.33 -0.49 8.11
CA LEU A 12 -1.02 -0.39 6.69
C LEU A 12 -2.16 -0.96 5.84
N HIS A 13 -2.56 -0.20 4.82
CA HIS A 13 -3.35 -0.73 3.72
C HIS A 13 -2.53 -0.73 2.44
N ILE A 14 -2.38 -1.90 1.81
CA ILE A 14 -1.69 -2.03 0.53
C ILE A 14 -2.69 -2.42 -0.55
N GLU A 15 -2.83 -1.60 -1.58
CA GLU A 15 -3.50 -1.95 -2.83
C GLU A 15 -2.44 -2.30 -3.87
N VAL A 16 -2.66 -3.37 -4.61
CA VAL A 16 -1.77 -3.82 -5.68
C VAL A 16 -2.54 -3.83 -7.00
N LYS A 17 -2.00 -3.19 -8.04
CA LYS A 17 -2.57 -3.17 -9.40
C LYS A 17 -1.58 -3.71 -10.43
N GLN A 18 -1.87 -4.89 -10.96
CA GLN A 18 -1.16 -5.50 -12.06
C GLN A 18 -1.40 -4.76 -13.39
N PRO A 19 -0.59 -4.99 -14.44
CA PRO A 19 -0.73 -4.30 -15.72
C PRO A 19 -2.11 -4.43 -16.39
N THR A 20 -2.87 -5.48 -16.11
CA THR A 20 -4.23 -5.66 -16.66
C THR A 20 -5.31 -5.06 -15.77
N ASP A 21 -4.98 -4.71 -14.53
CA ASP A 21 -5.96 -4.24 -13.56
C ASP A 21 -6.42 -2.81 -13.87
N ARG A 22 -7.57 -2.50 -13.29
CA ARG A 22 -8.21 -1.19 -13.35
C ARG A 22 -8.74 -0.83 -11.96
N PHE A 23 -8.86 0.45 -11.70
CA PHE A 23 -9.69 0.93 -10.62
C PHE A 23 -11.14 0.91 -11.06
N ASP A 24 -12.02 0.52 -10.13
CA ASP A 24 -13.45 0.67 -10.32
C ASP A 24 -13.83 2.11 -9.93
N PRO A 25 -14.22 2.97 -10.89
CA PRO A 25 -14.47 4.38 -10.63
C PRO A 25 -15.64 4.59 -9.68
N LEU A 26 -16.58 3.64 -9.59
CA LEU A 26 -17.74 3.73 -8.70
C LEU A 26 -17.37 3.41 -7.25
N LYS A 27 -16.27 2.67 -7.03
CA LYS A 27 -15.89 2.21 -5.69
C LYS A 27 -15.05 3.21 -4.90
N ARG A 28 -14.48 4.24 -5.54
CA ARG A 28 -13.64 5.27 -4.91
C ARG A 28 -12.62 4.67 -3.94
N GLN A 29 -11.87 3.68 -4.42
CA GLN A 29 -11.09 2.78 -3.58
C GLN A 29 -10.04 3.53 -2.75
N GLY A 30 -9.26 4.44 -3.34
CA GLY A 30 -8.21 5.19 -2.63
C GLY A 30 -8.74 5.94 -1.42
N GLN A 31 -9.83 6.71 -1.58
CA GLN A 31 -10.47 7.44 -0.47
C GLN A 31 -10.98 6.53 0.66
N ARG A 32 -11.58 5.39 0.29
CA ARG A 32 -12.12 4.44 1.27
C ARG A 32 -11.00 3.74 2.04
N TYR A 33 -9.89 3.46 1.37
CA TYR A 33 -8.74 2.82 1.99
C TYR A 33 -8.05 3.74 2.98
N ARG A 34 -7.95 5.04 2.70
CA ARG A 34 -7.46 6.01 3.67
C ARG A 34 -8.32 6.04 4.93
N THR A 35 -9.65 6.11 4.76
CA THR A 35 -10.59 6.03 5.89
C THR A 35 -10.41 4.74 6.68
N ARG A 36 -10.26 3.60 5.98
CA ARG A 36 -10.09 2.29 6.62
C ARG A 36 -8.78 2.16 7.37
N ALA A 37 -7.69 2.69 6.83
CA ALA A 37 -6.39 2.74 7.49
C ALA A 37 -6.48 3.58 8.78
N LEU A 38 -7.09 4.76 8.71
CA LEU A 38 -7.28 5.64 9.86
C LEU A 38 -8.18 5.06 10.96
N CYS A 39 -9.15 4.20 10.62
CA CYS A 39 -9.97 3.52 11.62
C CYS A 39 -9.14 2.66 12.58
N TRP A 40 -8.02 2.08 12.14
CA TRP A 40 -7.12 1.32 13.03
C TRP A 40 -6.41 2.20 14.06
N ALA A 41 -6.23 3.48 13.76
CA ALA A 41 -5.62 4.44 14.67
C ALA A 41 -6.64 5.15 15.57
N GLY A 42 -7.79 5.55 15.01
CA GLY A 42 -8.75 6.40 15.73
C GLY A 42 -9.97 5.68 16.32
N LYS A 43 -10.36 4.50 15.79
CA LYS A 43 -11.63 3.82 16.10
C LYS A 43 -11.52 2.29 16.09
N ALA A 44 -10.36 1.74 16.44
CA ALA A 44 -10.16 0.29 16.41
C ALA A 44 -11.08 -0.42 17.42
N PRO A 45 -11.49 -1.67 17.15
CA PRO A 45 -12.16 -2.50 18.15
C PRO A 45 -11.32 -2.63 19.41
N LYS A 46 -11.96 -2.65 20.59
CA LYS A 46 -11.26 -2.75 21.89
C LYS A 46 -10.41 -4.02 22.06
N THR A 47 -10.68 -5.04 21.24
CA THR A 47 -9.93 -6.31 21.20
C THR A 47 -8.64 -6.22 20.38
N VAL A 48 -8.42 -5.11 19.67
CA VAL A 48 -7.24 -4.88 18.84
C VAL A 48 -6.38 -3.80 19.52
N PRO A 49 -5.07 -4.02 19.69
CA PRO A 49 -4.18 -2.98 20.18
C PRO A 49 -4.29 -1.69 19.37
N ALA A 50 -4.23 -0.55 20.05
CA ALA A 50 -4.28 0.75 19.37
C ALA A 50 -3.07 0.90 18.43
N HIS A 51 -3.34 1.37 17.22
CA HIS A 51 -2.30 1.83 16.31
C HIS A 51 -2.15 3.34 16.46
N GLU A 52 -0.93 3.85 16.42
CA GLU A 52 -0.70 5.30 16.55
C GLU A 52 -0.75 6.00 15.20
N GLN A 53 -0.45 5.24 14.15
CA GLN A 53 -0.24 5.74 12.80
C GLN A 53 -0.87 4.77 11.81
N ALA A 54 -1.28 5.32 10.67
CA ALA A 54 -1.76 4.52 9.56
C ALA A 54 -1.31 5.15 8.24
N THR A 55 -1.02 4.30 7.25
CA THR A 55 -0.72 4.75 5.88
C THR A 55 -1.39 3.87 4.84
N THR A 56 -1.44 4.39 3.63
CA THR A 56 -1.90 3.68 2.44
C THR A 56 -0.79 3.61 1.39
N ILE A 57 -0.55 2.42 0.86
CA ILE A 57 0.44 2.18 -0.19
C ILE A 57 -0.27 1.66 -1.44
N LEU A 58 -0.01 2.28 -2.59
CA LEU A 58 -0.33 1.74 -3.90
C LEU A 58 0.94 1.15 -4.55
N LEU A 59 0.89 -0.15 -4.85
CA LEU A 59 1.86 -0.81 -5.71
C LEU A 59 1.26 -1.01 -7.10
N PHE A 60 1.94 -0.56 -8.14
CA PHE A 60 1.40 -0.63 -9.50
C PHE A 60 2.48 -0.81 -10.57
N SER A 61 2.11 -1.26 -11.77
CA SER A 61 3.06 -1.24 -12.90
C SER A 61 3.26 0.19 -13.39
N GLU A 62 4.51 0.55 -13.70
CA GLU A 62 4.86 1.86 -14.26
C GLU A 62 4.08 2.20 -15.54
N LEU A 63 3.69 1.19 -16.33
CA LEU A 63 2.84 1.34 -17.51
C LEU A 63 1.47 1.98 -17.22
N LYS A 64 1.02 1.95 -15.96
CA LYS A 64 -0.26 2.51 -15.52
C LYS A 64 -0.16 3.90 -14.91
N ARG A 65 1.03 4.49 -14.77
CA ARG A 65 1.24 5.77 -14.08
C ARG A 65 0.27 6.86 -14.53
N ASN A 66 0.13 7.04 -15.84
CA ASN A 66 -0.76 8.07 -16.39
C ASN A 66 -2.24 7.67 -16.24
N ALA A 67 -2.56 6.39 -16.38
CA ALA A 67 -3.93 5.89 -16.26
C ALA A 67 -4.48 5.97 -14.82
N PHE A 68 -3.60 5.90 -13.82
CA PHE A 68 -3.97 5.93 -12.40
C PHE A 68 -3.64 7.26 -11.72
N ILE A 69 -3.41 8.34 -12.47
CA ILE A 69 -2.89 9.60 -11.92
C ILE A 69 -3.79 10.18 -10.80
N HIS A 70 -5.10 10.01 -10.93
CA HIS A 70 -6.06 10.49 -9.93
C HIS A 70 -6.04 9.61 -8.69
N GLU A 71 -6.00 8.30 -8.86
CA GLU A 71 -5.97 7.36 -7.74
C GLU A 71 -4.65 7.41 -6.99
N ILE A 72 -3.52 7.59 -7.68
CA ILE A 72 -2.19 7.76 -7.07
C ILE A 72 -2.21 8.89 -6.03
N ALA A 73 -2.90 10.00 -6.31
CA ALA A 73 -3.00 11.12 -5.38
C ALA A 73 -3.85 10.82 -4.12
N GLU A 74 -4.61 9.73 -4.11
CA GLU A 74 -5.42 9.32 -2.95
C GLU A 74 -4.67 8.43 -1.96
N PHE A 75 -3.49 7.91 -2.34
CA PHE A 75 -2.62 7.11 -1.47
C PHE A 75 -1.51 7.96 -0.87
N ASP A 76 -1.09 7.63 0.35
CA ASP A 76 -0.01 8.33 1.05
C ASP A 76 1.36 8.01 0.42
N VAL A 77 1.51 6.79 -0.12
CA VAL A 77 2.69 6.33 -0.85
C VAL A 77 2.26 5.59 -2.10
N ALA A 78 2.93 5.86 -3.22
CA ALA A 78 2.75 5.11 -4.47
C ALA A 78 4.11 4.68 -5.01
N MET A 79 4.29 3.38 -5.26
CA MET A 79 5.53 2.80 -5.76
C MET A 79 5.25 1.91 -6.97
N THR A 80 6.12 1.98 -7.98
CA THR A 80 6.02 1.08 -9.13
C THR A 80 6.75 -0.23 -8.86
N PHE A 81 6.28 -1.35 -9.43
CA PHE A 81 6.99 -2.63 -9.35
C PHE A 81 8.42 -2.52 -9.88
N GLU A 82 8.61 -1.73 -10.92
CA GLU A 82 9.89 -1.45 -11.56
C GLU A 82 10.81 -0.64 -10.64
N SER A 83 10.27 0.26 -9.82
CA SER A 83 11.04 0.97 -8.78
C SER A 83 11.41 0.03 -7.63
N VAL A 84 10.49 -0.82 -7.19
CA VAL A 84 10.78 -1.85 -6.18
C VAL A 84 11.90 -2.78 -6.66
N ARG A 85 11.85 -3.27 -7.90
CA ARG A 85 12.90 -4.10 -8.48
C ARG A 85 14.25 -3.38 -8.57
N ARG A 86 14.26 -2.07 -8.87
CA ARG A 86 15.49 -1.27 -8.91
C ARG A 86 16.16 -1.18 -7.53
N VAL A 87 15.37 -1.11 -6.46
CA VAL A 87 15.87 -1.01 -5.08
C VAL A 87 16.16 -2.38 -4.47
N PHE A 88 15.36 -3.38 -4.80
CA PHE A 88 15.42 -4.75 -4.27
C PHE A 88 15.59 -5.76 -5.42
N PRO A 89 16.77 -5.81 -6.06
CA PRO A 89 17.01 -6.66 -7.22
C PRO A 89 16.88 -8.16 -6.92
N THR A 90 16.89 -8.56 -5.64
CA THR A 90 16.68 -9.93 -5.18
C THR A 90 15.20 -10.34 -5.10
N ALA A 91 14.26 -9.40 -5.29
CA ALA A 91 12.81 -9.66 -5.29
C ALA A 91 12.32 -10.25 -6.64
N VAL A 92 13.16 -11.03 -7.31
CA VAL A 92 12.84 -11.76 -8.54
C VAL A 92 12.66 -13.23 -8.15
N PRO A 93 11.56 -13.91 -8.55
CA PRO A 93 11.42 -15.33 -8.29
C PRO A 93 12.59 -16.11 -8.88
N LEU A 94 13.11 -17.07 -8.11
CA LEU A 94 14.03 -18.08 -8.62
C LEU A 94 13.28 -18.91 -9.67
N ASP A 95 13.83 -18.90 -10.88
CA ASP A 95 13.53 -19.78 -12.02
C ASP A 95 12.06 -19.87 -12.48
N SER A 96 11.77 -19.20 -13.59
CA SER A 96 10.51 -19.26 -14.34
C SER A 96 10.27 -20.56 -15.10
N SER A 97 11.12 -21.59 -14.95
CA SER A 97 10.92 -22.92 -15.55
C SER A 97 9.75 -23.73 -14.96
N LYS A 98 8.99 -23.17 -14.00
CA LYS A 98 7.89 -23.86 -13.29
C LYS A 98 6.53 -23.15 -13.29
N ILE A 99 6.29 -22.20 -14.20
CA ILE A 99 4.94 -21.62 -14.43
C ILE A 99 4.45 -22.03 -15.82
#